data_AF-A0A6P0X9J9-F1
#
_entry.id   AF-A0A6P0X9J9-F1
#
_cell.length_a   1.000
_cell.length_b   1.000
_cell.length_c   1.000
_cell.angle_alpha   90.00
_cell.angle_beta   90.00
_cell.angle_gamma   90.00
#
_symmetry.space_group_name_H-M   'P 1'
#
loop_
_entity.id
_entity.type
_entity.pdbx_description
1 polymer ?
#
loop_
_entity_poly.entity_id
_entity_poly.type
_entity_poly.pdbx_seq_one_letter_code
_entity_poly.pdbx_strand_id
1 'polypeptide(L)'
;CALRQGMAILTGLMLVWFGCAQVKPNWLPRLPILHPLQGNLHQQLSQGMNQLSQQSRWWAPLLLGGVWGLIPCGFLFAAQIKAAGTGDFLVGAATMLAFGLGTMPMMLGVGISASRLSSDKRSQLFRLGGWVTITIGILTLLRTDAMVDYTGYGAIILLVLALVARPLSNFWAQLLRYRRALGVGAFVLAIAHTGHMLQHWLEWDLSRVAFSLPQHQFGFVAGVLALGLITPAALTSFDNLQKSLGKRWRQIHLLSVPALLLGTLHIVLIGSHQLQAVIVSIITLIVLLVRWRFLWSLLSLEKFYKES
;
A
#
# COMPACT_ATOMS: atom_id res chain seq x y z
N CYS A 1 -25.30 4.92 7.45
CA CYS A 1 -24.28 5.12 6.40
C CYS A 1 -23.33 6.28 6.71
N ALA A 2 -23.81 7.53 6.89
CA ALA A 2 -22.95 8.71 7.08
C ALA A 2 -21.90 8.61 8.22
N LEU A 3 -22.27 8.08 9.40
CA LEU A 3 -21.34 7.93 10.52
C LEU A 3 -20.20 6.93 10.21
N ARG A 4 -20.52 5.83 9.53
CA ARG A 4 -19.58 4.77 9.17
C ARG A 4 -18.58 5.25 8.10
N GLN A 5 -19.08 6.04 7.16
CA GLN A 5 -18.29 6.69 6.12
C GLN A 5 -17.38 7.79 6.69
N GLY A 6 -17.89 8.60 7.62
CA GLY A 6 -17.10 9.59 8.35
C GLY A 6 -15.94 8.98 9.14
N MET A 7 -16.19 7.84 9.83
CA MET A 7 -15.13 7.10 10.54
C MET A 7 -14.08 6.53 9.58
N ALA A 8 -14.47 6.02 8.41
CA ALA A 8 -13.55 5.49 7.41
C ALA A 8 -12.64 6.59 6.81
N ILE A 9 -13.23 7.74 6.48
CA ILE A 9 -12.49 8.91 5.98
C ILE A 9 -11.52 9.42 7.06
N LEU A 10 -11.97 9.55 8.30
CA LEU A 10 -11.12 9.96 9.41
C LEU A 10 -9.96 8.99 9.63
N THR A 11 -10.23 7.68 9.62
CA THR A 11 -9.21 6.63 9.78
C THR A 11 -8.21 6.64 8.63
N GLY A 12 -8.69 6.77 7.39
CA GLY A 12 -7.83 6.83 6.21
C GLY A 12 -6.94 8.08 6.19
N LEU A 13 -7.48 9.25 6.55
CA LEU A 13 -6.70 10.50 6.67
C LEU A 13 -5.61 10.36 7.74
N MET A 14 -5.94 9.77 8.89
CA MET A 14 -4.97 9.49 9.96
C MET A 14 -3.87 8.52 9.50
N LEU A 15 -4.21 7.46 8.78
CA LEU A 15 -3.22 6.50 8.26
C LEU A 15 -2.28 7.13 7.21
N VAL A 16 -2.81 7.96 6.31
CA VAL A 16 -1.98 8.72 5.36
C VAL A 16 -1.07 9.71 6.11
N TRP A 17 -1.60 10.40 7.11
CA TRP A 17 -0.83 11.30 7.98
C TRP A 17 0.31 10.59 8.71
N PHE A 18 0.02 9.49 9.39
CA PHE A 18 1.01 8.67 10.11
C PHE A 18 2.03 8.03 9.16
N GLY A 19 1.60 7.62 7.98
CA GLY A 19 2.48 7.08 6.96
C GLY A 19 3.45 8.13 6.41
N CYS A 20 2.95 9.35 6.11
CA CYS A 20 3.80 10.48 5.70
C CYS A 20 4.82 10.86 6.78
N ALA A 21 4.40 10.88 8.06
CA ALA A 21 5.28 11.15 9.20
C ALA A 21 6.40 10.09 9.35
N GLN A 22 6.10 8.80 9.09
CA GLN A 22 7.09 7.72 9.12
C GLN A 22 8.08 7.75 7.94
N VAL A 23 7.67 8.25 6.76
CA VAL A 23 8.51 8.26 5.56
C VAL A 23 9.56 9.37 5.58
N LYS A 24 9.25 10.53 6.18
CA LYS A 24 10.19 11.65 6.31
C LYS A 24 9.83 12.54 7.51
N PRO A 25 10.49 12.41 8.68
CA PRO A 25 10.10 13.11 9.91
C PRO A 25 10.18 14.64 9.86
N ASN A 26 10.83 15.22 8.84
CA ASN A 26 11.00 16.68 8.67
C ASN A 26 10.05 17.34 7.66
N TRP A 27 9.10 16.60 7.05
CA TRP A 27 8.29 17.13 5.93
C TRP A 27 6.90 17.64 6.33
N LEU A 28 6.43 17.33 7.54
CA LEU A 28 5.21 17.91 8.07
C LEU A 28 5.55 19.19 8.85
N PRO A 29 4.89 20.34 8.59
CA PRO A 29 4.92 21.44 9.53
C PRO A 29 4.43 20.89 10.87
N ARG A 30 5.19 21.13 11.94
CA ARG A 30 4.75 20.81 13.30
C ARG A 30 3.44 21.58 13.50
N LEU A 31 2.29 20.91 13.35
CA LEU A 31 1.00 21.56 13.47
C LEU A 31 0.92 22.15 14.88
N PRO A 32 0.85 23.48 15.04
CA PRO A 32 0.87 24.12 16.36
C PRO A 32 -0.43 23.93 17.17
N ILE A 33 -1.41 23.19 16.64
CA ILE A 33 -2.81 23.32 17.05
C ILE A 33 -3.20 22.32 18.17
N LEU A 34 -2.43 21.26 18.41
CA LEU A 34 -2.73 20.28 19.48
C LEU A 34 -1.86 20.44 20.74
N HIS A 35 -1.33 21.65 20.97
CA HIS A 35 -0.28 21.90 21.95
C HIS A 35 -0.67 22.39 23.38
N PRO A 36 -1.91 22.30 23.89
CA PRO A 36 -2.15 22.46 25.33
C PRO A 36 -2.19 21.13 26.11
N LEU A 37 -2.48 19.99 25.46
CA LEU A 37 -2.68 18.69 26.15
C LEU A 37 -1.59 17.63 25.87
N GLN A 38 -0.75 17.83 24.84
CA GLN A 38 0.29 16.87 24.44
C GLN A 38 1.68 17.12 25.04
N GLY A 39 1.91 18.24 25.74
CA GLY A 39 3.23 18.58 26.28
C GLY A 39 3.60 17.74 27.51
N ASN A 40 2.94 18.00 28.64
CA ASN A 40 3.40 17.47 29.93
C ASN A 40 2.88 16.08 30.25
N LEU A 41 1.59 15.78 29.98
CA LEU A 41 1.03 14.45 30.25
C LEU A 41 1.63 13.37 29.36
N HIS A 42 1.77 13.63 28.06
CA HIS A 42 2.33 12.65 27.14
C HIS A 42 3.84 12.43 27.38
N GLN A 43 4.58 13.48 27.75
CA GLN A 43 5.98 13.34 28.16
C GLN A 43 6.13 12.62 29.50
N GLN A 44 5.29 12.91 30.51
CA GLN A 44 5.32 12.21 31.79
C GLN A 44 4.91 10.74 31.65
N LEU A 45 3.88 10.45 30.85
CA LEU A 45 3.44 9.08 30.58
C LEU A 45 4.50 8.31 29.79
N SER A 46 5.10 8.93 28.76
CA SER A 46 6.16 8.28 27.96
C SER A 46 7.46 8.10 28.74
N GLN A 47 7.83 9.04 29.61
CA GLN A 47 8.98 8.91 30.51
C GLN A 47 8.73 7.84 31.57
N GLY A 48 7.54 7.80 32.18
CA GLY A 48 7.15 6.75 33.12
C GLY A 48 7.13 5.37 32.46
N MET A 49 6.63 5.27 31.23
CA MET A 49 6.66 4.02 30.45
C MET A 49 8.08 3.60 30.06
N ASN A 50 8.95 4.54 29.70
CA ASN A 50 10.33 4.23 29.33
C ASN A 50 11.15 3.80 30.56
N GLN A 51 10.91 4.41 31.72
CA GLN A 51 11.49 3.97 32.99
C GLN A 51 10.97 2.58 33.39
N LEU A 52 9.67 2.30 33.21
CA LEU A 52 9.09 0.98 33.51
C LEU A 52 9.58 -0.11 32.55
N SER A 53 9.81 0.23 31.28
CA SER A 53 10.37 -0.65 30.25
C SER A 53 11.85 -1.00 30.50
N GLN A 54 12.63 -0.06 31.06
CA GLN A 54 14.03 -0.30 31.42
C GLN A 54 14.21 -0.99 32.78
N GLN A 55 13.17 -1.06 33.62
CA GLN A 55 13.20 -1.86 34.83
C GLN A 55 12.98 -3.34 34.50
N SER A 56 14.00 -4.17 34.78
CA SER A 56 14.03 -5.62 34.53
C SER A 56 13.10 -6.45 35.44
N ARG A 57 11.96 -5.90 35.86
CA ARG A 57 11.02 -6.57 36.77
C ARG A 57 10.04 -7.46 35.98
N TRP A 58 9.88 -8.70 36.43
CA TRP A 58 9.03 -9.74 35.80
C TRP A 58 7.55 -9.37 35.62
N TRP A 59 7.02 -8.38 36.36
CA TRP A 59 5.63 -7.90 36.25
C TRP A 59 5.45 -6.69 35.32
N ALA A 60 6.54 -6.03 34.90
CA ALA A 60 6.47 -4.91 33.97
C ALA A 60 5.82 -5.27 32.61
N PRO A 61 6.04 -6.46 32.02
CA PRO A 61 5.36 -6.88 30.78
C PRO A 61 3.86 -7.08 30.94
N LEU A 62 3.40 -7.51 32.12
CA LEU A 62 1.97 -7.70 32.43
C LEU A 62 1.25 -6.35 32.54
N LEU A 63 1.85 -5.37 33.23
CA LEU A 63 1.28 -4.04 33.33
C LEU A 63 1.36 -3.27 32.00
N LEU A 64 2.47 -3.37 31.28
CA LEU A 64 2.58 -2.81 29.93
C LEU A 64 1.56 -3.47 28.99
N GLY A 65 1.38 -4.79 29.07
CA GLY A 65 0.36 -5.51 28.30
C GLY A 65 -1.07 -5.09 28.65
N GLY A 66 -1.37 -4.86 29.93
CA GLY A 66 -2.66 -4.31 30.37
C GLY A 66 -2.90 -2.90 29.85
N VAL A 67 -1.92 -2.00 30.00
CA VAL A 67 -2.02 -0.61 29.53
C VAL A 67 -2.08 -0.53 28.01
N TRP A 68 -1.31 -1.33 27.27
CA TRP A 68 -1.36 -1.39 25.81
C TRP A 68 -2.56 -2.15 25.27
N GLY A 69 -3.14 -3.09 26.03
CA GLY A 69 -4.41 -3.73 25.71
C GLY A 69 -5.60 -2.76 25.72
N LEU A 70 -5.46 -1.65 26.44
CA LEU A 70 -6.38 -0.51 26.40
C LEU A 70 -6.11 0.45 25.23
N ILE A 71 -4.95 0.37 24.56
CA ILE A 71 -4.64 1.18 23.38
C ILE A 71 -5.14 0.41 22.14
N PRO A 72 -6.22 0.86 21.49
CA PRO A 72 -6.89 0.08 20.46
C PRO A 72 -6.07 0.05 19.17
N CYS A 73 -5.61 -1.15 18.78
CA CYS A 73 -5.22 -1.41 17.40
C CYS A 73 -6.34 -2.16 16.67
N GLY A 74 -6.52 -1.93 15.36
CA GLY A 74 -7.68 -2.44 14.62
C GLY A 74 -7.89 -3.96 14.72
N PHE A 75 -6.81 -4.74 14.83
CA PHE A 75 -6.88 -6.19 15.04
C PHE A 75 -7.32 -6.57 16.45
N LEU A 76 -6.87 -5.85 17.48
CA LEU A 76 -7.29 -6.06 18.86
C LEU A 76 -8.78 -5.68 19.05
N PHE A 77 -9.25 -4.64 18.35
CA PHE A 77 -10.65 -4.22 18.40
C PHE A 77 -11.61 -5.32 17.91
N ALA A 78 -11.25 -6.02 16.84
CA ALA A 78 -12.03 -7.15 16.34
C ALA A 78 -12.07 -8.33 17.35
N ALA A 79 -10.94 -8.61 18.00
CA ALA A 79 -10.87 -9.63 19.06
C ALA A 79 -11.70 -9.24 20.30
N GLN A 80 -11.64 -7.98 20.73
CA GLN A 80 -12.42 -7.43 21.85
C GLN A 80 -13.92 -7.47 21.57
N ILE A 81 -14.38 -7.12 20.36
CA ILE A 81 -15.79 -7.24 19.97
C ILE A 81 -16.23 -8.71 19.99
N LYS A 82 -15.39 -9.62 19.49
CA LYS A 82 -15.71 -11.05 19.50
C LYS A 82 -15.82 -11.58 20.93
N ALA A 83 -14.90 -11.21 21.81
CA ALA A 83 -14.92 -11.57 23.23
C ALA A 83 -16.12 -10.94 23.98
N ALA A 84 -16.50 -9.70 23.66
CA ALA A 84 -17.70 -9.07 24.22
C ALA A 84 -18.99 -9.74 23.73
N GLY A 85 -19.00 -10.21 22.47
CA GLY A 85 -20.12 -10.91 21.86
C GLY A 85 -20.34 -12.34 22.37
N THR A 86 -19.42 -12.92 23.15
CA THR A 86 -19.62 -14.26 23.73
C THR A 86 -20.57 -14.28 24.92
N GLY A 87 -20.90 -13.12 25.51
CA GLY A 87 -21.85 -13.00 26.62
C GLY A 87 -21.39 -13.57 27.97
N ASP A 88 -20.39 -14.45 27.98
CA ASP A 88 -19.78 -15.06 29.16
C ASP A 88 -18.35 -14.51 29.40
N PHE A 89 -18.05 -14.15 30.65
CA PHE A 89 -16.74 -13.65 31.09
C PHE A 89 -15.61 -14.67 30.89
N LEU A 90 -15.84 -15.96 31.16
CA LEU A 90 -14.84 -17.03 31.01
C LEU A 90 -14.50 -17.26 29.54
N VAL A 91 -15.52 -17.28 28.67
CA VAL A 91 -15.32 -17.45 27.22
C VAL A 91 -14.67 -16.21 26.61
N GLY A 92 -15.03 -15.01 27.08
CA GLY A 92 -14.37 -13.76 26.71
C GLY A 92 -12.89 -13.73 27.13
N ALA A 93 -12.58 -14.16 28.35
CA ALA A 93 -11.21 -14.27 28.84
C ALA A 93 -10.40 -15.31 28.04
N ALA A 94 -10.98 -16.48 27.76
CA ALA A 94 -10.33 -17.53 26.97
C ALA A 94 -10.06 -17.10 25.52
N THR A 95 -10.99 -16.37 24.89
CA THR A 95 -10.79 -15.85 23.52
C THR A 95 -9.68 -14.80 23.47
N MET A 96 -9.59 -13.91 24.47
CA MET A 96 -8.50 -12.94 24.55
C MET A 96 -7.16 -13.58 24.89
N LEU A 97 -7.14 -14.63 25.74
CA LEU A 97 -5.93 -15.43 26.00
C LEU A 97 -5.45 -16.15 24.75
N ALA A 98 -6.35 -16.79 24.00
CA ALA A 98 -6.02 -17.46 22.75
C ALA A 98 -5.47 -16.47 21.70
N PHE A 99 -6.06 -15.28 21.62
CA PHE A 99 -5.56 -14.21 20.76
C PHE A 99 -4.16 -13.72 21.18
N GLY A 100 -3.94 -13.51 22.48
CA GLY A 100 -2.64 -13.12 23.03
C GLY A 100 -1.56 -14.17 22.76
N LEU A 101 -1.86 -15.44 23.03
CA LEU A 101 -0.96 -16.56 22.74
C LEU A 101 -0.70 -16.75 21.25
N GLY A 102 -1.68 -16.46 20.38
CA GLY A 102 -1.49 -16.51 18.92
C GLY A 102 -0.63 -15.37 18.38
N THR A 103 -0.72 -14.18 18.96
CA THR A 103 0.02 -12.99 18.51
C THR A 103 1.42 -12.88 19.13
N MET A 104 1.63 -13.45 20.32
CA MET A 104 2.91 -13.42 21.03
C MET A 104 4.07 -14.00 20.19
N PRO A 105 3.98 -15.19 19.56
CA PRO A 105 5.05 -15.74 18.73
C PRO A 105 5.37 -14.83 17.54
N MET A 106 4.34 -14.23 16.93
CA MET A 106 4.51 -13.34 15.79
C MET A 106 5.21 -12.03 16.21
N MET A 107 4.78 -11.43 17.32
CA MET A 107 5.37 -10.19 17.85
C MET A 107 6.81 -10.41 18.34
N LEU A 108 7.08 -11.52 19.02
CA LEU A 108 8.44 -11.91 19.41
C LEU A 108 9.31 -12.19 18.19
N GLY A 109 8.77 -12.90 17.19
CA GLY A 109 9.47 -13.18 15.93
C GLY A 109 9.88 -11.91 15.20
N VAL A 110 8.97 -10.93 15.10
CA VAL A 110 9.26 -9.62 14.52
C VAL A 110 10.27 -8.84 15.38
N GLY A 111 10.15 -8.87 16.70
CA GLY A 111 11.09 -8.20 17.62
C GLY A 111 12.52 -8.75 17.54
N ILE A 112 12.68 -10.08 17.52
CA ILE A 112 13.97 -10.77 17.36
C ILE A 112 14.54 -10.53 15.96
N SER A 113 13.69 -10.56 14.93
CA SER A 113 14.12 -10.28 13.56
C SER A 113 14.59 -8.83 13.45
N ALA A 114 13.85 -7.88 14.01
CA ALA A 114 14.21 -6.47 14.02
C ALA A 114 15.46 -6.16 14.86
N SER A 115 15.73 -6.90 15.95
CA SER A 115 16.93 -6.74 16.77
C SER A 115 18.19 -7.31 16.12
N ARG A 116 18.04 -8.30 15.23
CA ARG A 116 19.12 -8.83 14.38
C ARG A 116 19.39 -7.96 13.14
N LEU A 117 18.58 -6.96 12.86
CA LEU A 117 18.77 -6.03 11.75
C LEU A 117 19.67 -4.86 12.15
N SER A 118 20.73 -4.61 11.39
CA SER A 118 21.57 -3.41 11.51
C SER A 118 20.72 -2.12 11.38
N SER A 119 21.15 -1.05 12.07
CA SER A 119 20.46 0.25 12.16
C SER A 119 19.99 0.79 10.80
N ASP A 120 20.78 0.59 9.75
CA ASP A 120 20.44 1.00 8.39
C ASP A 120 19.26 0.23 7.80
N LYS A 121 19.22 -1.10 7.99
CA LYS A 121 18.11 -1.96 7.52
C LYS A 121 16.83 -1.73 8.31
N ARG A 122 16.96 -1.43 9.61
CA ARG A 122 15.83 -1.04 10.46
C ARG A 122 15.19 0.27 9.97
N SER A 123 16.01 1.27 9.60
CA SER A 123 15.49 2.53 9.02
C SER A 123 14.78 2.33 7.68
N GLN A 124 15.28 1.43 6.83
CA GLN A 124 14.64 1.07 5.56
C GLN A 124 13.33 0.33 5.78
N LEU A 125 13.28 -0.58 6.76
CA LEU A 125 12.07 -1.32 7.14
C LEU A 125 10.97 -0.38 7.66
N PHE A 126 11.31 0.60 8.51
CA PHE A 126 10.36 1.62 8.96
C PHE A 126 9.87 2.52 7.82
N ARG A 127 10.75 2.89 6.87
CA ARG A 127 10.32 3.62 5.66
C ARG A 127 9.39 2.78 4.80
N LEU A 128 9.66 1.49 4.64
CA LEU A 128 8.78 0.53 3.96
C LEU A 128 7.41 0.43 4.64
N GLY A 129 7.39 0.30 5.97
CA GLY A 129 6.16 0.31 6.78
C GLY A 129 5.36 1.60 6.62
N GLY A 130 6.04 2.75 6.55
CA GLY A 130 5.42 4.04 6.24
C GLY A 130 4.75 4.06 4.88
N TRP A 131 5.41 3.58 3.82
CA TRP A 131 4.79 3.46 2.48
C TRP A 131 3.57 2.52 2.48
N VAL A 132 3.68 1.37 3.12
CA VAL A 132 2.56 0.42 3.26
C VAL A 132 1.40 1.07 3.98
N THR A 133 1.66 1.85 5.04
CA THR A 133 0.62 2.54 5.81
C THR A 133 -0.03 3.69 5.01
N ILE A 134 0.75 4.46 4.24
CA ILE A 134 0.20 5.44 3.30
C ILE A 134 -0.72 4.75 2.28
N THR A 135 -0.25 3.64 1.68
CA THR A 135 -1.05 2.89 0.70
C THR A 135 -2.34 2.39 1.32
N ILE A 136 -2.29 1.79 2.53
CA ILE A 136 -3.49 1.33 3.25
C ILE A 136 -4.40 2.51 3.58
N GLY A 137 -3.85 3.66 4.00
CA GLY A 137 -4.62 4.87 4.30
C GLY A 137 -5.32 5.46 3.07
N ILE A 138 -4.63 5.53 1.93
CA ILE A 138 -5.20 5.97 0.65
C ILE A 138 -6.31 4.99 0.23
N LEU A 139 -6.08 3.69 0.31
CA LEU A 139 -7.09 2.66 0.00
C LEU A 139 -8.30 2.77 0.94
N THR A 140 -8.08 3.13 2.21
CA THR A 140 -9.14 3.33 3.20
C THR A 140 -9.90 4.64 2.97
N LEU A 141 -9.27 5.69 2.44
CA LEU A 141 -9.95 6.93 2.05
C LEU A 141 -10.82 6.77 0.82
N LEU A 142 -10.35 5.96 -0.12
CA LEU A 142 -11.10 5.63 -1.33
C LEU A 142 -12.32 4.75 -1.03
N ARG A 143 -12.42 4.19 0.19
CA ARG A 143 -13.59 3.46 0.69
C ARG A 143 -14.77 4.42 0.90
N THR A 144 -15.58 4.59 -0.13
CA THR A 144 -16.88 5.26 -0.06
C THR A 144 -17.92 4.33 -0.68
N ASP A 145 -18.58 3.56 0.19
CA ASP A 145 -19.90 2.92 0.12
C ASP A 145 -20.55 2.50 -1.24
N ALA A 146 -19.78 2.17 -2.27
CA ALA A 146 -20.27 1.45 -3.44
C ALA A 146 -19.15 0.58 -4.02
N MET A 147 -19.49 -0.60 -4.50
CA MET A 147 -18.57 -1.58 -5.11
C MET A 147 -17.88 -0.98 -6.33
N VAL A 148 -16.76 -0.28 -6.12
CA VAL A 148 -15.82 0.12 -7.17
C VAL A 148 -14.59 -0.76 -6.99
N ASP A 149 -14.07 -1.34 -8.07
CA ASP A 149 -12.89 -2.22 -8.05
C ASP A 149 -11.60 -1.43 -7.76
N TYR A 150 -11.43 -0.98 -6.51
CA TYR A 150 -10.35 -0.11 -6.05
C TYR A 150 -8.97 -0.72 -6.24
N THR A 151 -8.86 -2.04 -6.16
CA THR A 151 -7.61 -2.76 -6.37
C THR A 151 -7.14 -2.66 -7.82
N GLY A 152 -8.07 -2.63 -8.79
CA GLY A 152 -7.77 -2.47 -10.21
C GLY A 152 -7.33 -1.04 -10.56
N TYR A 153 -8.14 -0.04 -10.19
CA TYR A 153 -7.79 1.37 -10.41
C TYR A 153 -6.54 1.79 -9.63
N GLY A 154 -6.39 1.32 -8.39
CA GLY A 154 -5.20 1.56 -7.57
C GLY A 154 -3.93 0.99 -8.19
N ALA A 155 -4.00 -0.20 -8.79
CA ALA A 155 -2.87 -0.79 -9.52
C ALA A 155 -2.45 0.09 -10.71
N ILE A 156 -3.40 0.56 -11.52
CA ILE A 156 -3.11 1.43 -12.67
C ILE A 156 -2.54 2.78 -12.24
N ILE A 157 -3.10 3.41 -11.21
CA ILE A 157 -2.59 4.70 -10.70
C ILE A 157 -1.16 4.56 -10.21
N LEU A 158 -0.84 3.52 -9.44
CA LEU A 158 0.53 3.27 -8.98
C LEU A 158 1.49 2.97 -10.15
N LEU A 159 1.02 2.24 -11.17
CA LEU A 159 1.80 1.95 -12.37
C LEU A 159 2.08 3.23 -13.19
N VAL A 160 1.07 4.09 -13.36
CA VAL A 160 1.19 5.41 -13.99
C VAL A 160 2.21 6.28 -13.23
N LEU A 161 2.09 6.37 -11.91
CA LEU A 161 3.02 7.12 -11.07
C LEU A 161 4.45 6.58 -11.21
N ALA A 162 4.64 5.27 -11.26
CA ALA A 162 5.94 4.64 -11.47
C ALA A 162 6.53 4.94 -12.87
N LEU A 163 5.70 5.09 -13.90
CA LEU A 163 6.11 5.42 -15.27
C LEU A 163 6.44 6.90 -15.47
N VAL A 164 5.67 7.79 -14.81
CA VAL A 164 5.82 9.26 -14.86
C VAL A 164 6.90 9.76 -13.89
N ALA A 165 7.32 8.96 -12.91
CA ALA A 165 8.36 9.32 -11.96
C ALA A 165 9.65 9.83 -12.63
N ARG A 166 9.99 9.34 -13.82
CA ARG A 166 11.19 9.75 -14.57
C ARG A 166 11.05 11.12 -15.26
N PRO A 167 10.05 11.38 -16.11
CA PRO A 167 9.88 12.73 -16.70
C PRO A 167 9.61 13.81 -15.63
N LEU A 168 8.95 13.44 -14.52
CA LEU A 168 8.61 14.38 -13.46
C LEU A 168 9.76 14.62 -12.45
N SER A 169 10.90 13.94 -12.62
CA SER A 169 12.02 14.02 -11.67
C SER A 169 12.63 15.40 -11.54
N ASN A 170 12.50 16.23 -12.58
CA ASN A 170 13.02 17.59 -12.60
C ASN A 170 12.29 18.50 -11.62
N PHE A 171 11.01 18.22 -11.35
CA PHE A 171 10.20 18.98 -10.40
C PHE A 171 10.13 18.28 -9.04
N TRP A 172 10.10 16.94 -9.03
CA TRP A 172 9.88 16.13 -7.82
C TRP A 172 10.84 14.94 -7.74
N ALA A 173 12.11 15.20 -7.40
CA ALA A 173 13.16 14.17 -7.29
C ALA A 173 12.85 13.04 -6.29
N GLN A 174 11.99 13.32 -5.30
CA GLN A 174 11.57 12.33 -4.31
C GLN A 174 10.76 11.18 -4.94
N LEU A 175 10.02 11.42 -6.03
CA LEU A 175 9.20 10.41 -6.69
C LEU A 175 10.05 9.33 -7.38
N LEU A 176 11.20 9.72 -7.93
CA LEU A 176 12.18 8.76 -8.48
C LEU A 176 12.70 7.78 -7.44
N ARG A 177 12.91 8.26 -6.19
CA ARG A 177 13.42 7.42 -5.10
C ARG A 177 12.46 6.28 -4.74
N TYR A 178 11.17 6.48 -4.99
CA TYR A 178 10.11 5.53 -4.67
C TYR A 178 9.52 4.82 -5.89
N ARG A 179 10.05 5.07 -7.09
CA ARG A 179 9.59 4.43 -8.34
C ARG A 179 9.50 2.90 -8.24
N ARG A 180 10.48 2.25 -7.60
CA ARG A 180 10.49 0.79 -7.41
C ARG A 180 9.38 0.33 -6.46
N ALA A 181 9.17 1.05 -5.36
CA ALA A 181 8.11 0.75 -4.41
C ALA A 181 6.72 0.94 -5.02
N LEU A 182 6.52 1.99 -5.82
CA LEU A 182 5.27 2.24 -6.54
C LEU A 182 4.96 1.11 -7.55
N GLY A 183 5.97 0.63 -8.29
CA GLY A 183 5.80 -0.50 -9.21
C GLY A 183 5.46 -1.82 -8.51
N VAL A 184 6.10 -2.12 -7.38
CA VAL A 184 5.78 -3.32 -6.57
C VAL A 184 4.38 -3.19 -5.95
N GLY A 185 4.02 -2.00 -5.47
CA GLY A 185 2.67 -1.73 -4.97
C GLY A 185 1.59 -1.94 -6.04
N ALA A 186 1.84 -1.48 -7.27
CA ALA A 186 0.94 -1.73 -8.41
C ALA A 186 0.74 -3.23 -8.66
N PHE A 187 1.82 -4.02 -8.60
CA PHE A 187 1.75 -5.46 -8.77
C PHE A 187 0.97 -6.18 -7.67
N VAL A 188 1.21 -5.83 -6.40
CA VAL A 188 0.48 -6.43 -5.27
C VAL A 188 -1.01 -6.13 -5.36
N LEU A 189 -1.37 -4.90 -5.71
CA LEU A 189 -2.77 -4.52 -5.92
C LEU A 189 -3.39 -5.24 -7.12
N ALA A 190 -2.64 -5.46 -8.20
CA ALA A 190 -3.11 -6.24 -9.34
C ALA A 190 -3.38 -7.70 -8.95
N ILE A 191 -2.51 -8.35 -8.17
CA ILE A 191 -2.76 -9.71 -7.64
C ILE A 191 -4.02 -9.71 -6.75
N ALA A 192 -4.15 -8.75 -5.84
CA ALA A 192 -5.31 -8.66 -4.96
C ALA A 192 -6.61 -8.47 -5.77
N HIS A 193 -6.57 -7.65 -6.82
CA HIS A 193 -7.68 -7.47 -7.76
C HIS A 193 -8.06 -8.78 -8.45
N THR A 194 -7.07 -9.48 -9.02
CA THR A 194 -7.32 -10.76 -9.68
C THR A 194 -7.87 -11.80 -8.71
N GLY A 195 -7.35 -11.90 -7.49
CA GLY A 195 -7.85 -12.82 -6.47
C GLY A 195 -9.29 -12.53 -6.08
N HIS A 196 -9.64 -11.25 -5.88
CA HIS A 196 -11.01 -10.85 -5.56
C HIS A 196 -11.98 -11.14 -6.72
N MET A 197 -11.58 -10.88 -7.97
CA MET A 197 -12.39 -11.18 -9.15
C MET A 197 -12.55 -12.68 -9.41
N LEU A 198 -11.50 -13.47 -9.16
CA LEU A 198 -11.54 -14.93 -9.28
C LEU A 198 -12.56 -15.53 -8.31
N GLN A 199 -12.65 -14.98 -7.10
CA GLN A 199 -13.60 -15.45 -6.11
C GLN A 199 -15.02 -14.93 -6.37
N HIS A 200 -15.17 -13.66 -6.72
CA HIS A 200 -16.48 -13.01 -6.85
C HIS A 200 -17.20 -13.34 -8.18
N TRP A 201 -16.45 -13.35 -9.28
CA TRP A 201 -17.02 -13.54 -10.63
C TRP A 201 -16.83 -14.95 -11.15
N LEU A 202 -15.65 -15.54 -10.93
CA LEU A 202 -15.34 -16.87 -11.47
C LEU A 202 -15.82 -18.00 -10.55
N GLU A 203 -15.96 -17.78 -9.24
CA GLU A 203 -16.09 -18.82 -8.20
C GLU A 203 -15.22 -20.06 -8.47
N TRP A 204 -14.01 -19.84 -8.99
CA TRP A 204 -13.05 -20.89 -9.41
C TRP A 204 -13.48 -21.81 -10.59
N ASP A 205 -14.56 -21.50 -11.29
CA ASP A 205 -14.99 -22.25 -12.47
C ASP A 205 -14.62 -21.53 -13.78
N LEU A 206 -13.58 -22.02 -14.45
CA LEU A 206 -13.10 -21.46 -15.71
C LEU A 206 -14.09 -21.60 -16.87
N SER A 207 -15.11 -22.46 -16.75
CA SER A 207 -16.14 -22.60 -17.78
C SER A 207 -16.95 -21.30 -17.93
N ARG A 208 -17.10 -20.51 -16.85
CA ARG A 208 -17.82 -19.22 -16.86
C ARG A 208 -17.18 -18.18 -17.79
N VAL A 209 -15.87 -18.25 -18.03
CA VAL A 209 -15.20 -17.37 -19.01
C VAL A 209 -15.63 -17.75 -20.43
N ALA A 210 -15.68 -19.04 -20.74
CA ALA A 210 -16.01 -19.53 -22.08
C ALA A 210 -17.46 -19.21 -22.50
N PHE A 211 -18.38 -19.14 -21.53
CA PHE A 211 -19.78 -18.77 -21.77
C PHE A 211 -20.07 -17.26 -21.69
N SER A 212 -19.07 -16.42 -21.39
CA SER A 212 -19.23 -14.97 -21.31
C SER A 212 -19.17 -14.28 -22.69
N LEU A 213 -19.73 -13.06 -22.81
CA LEU A 213 -19.67 -12.28 -24.05
C LEU A 213 -18.22 -12.10 -24.52
N PRO A 214 -17.93 -12.11 -25.84
CA PRO A 214 -16.57 -11.99 -26.37
C PRO A 214 -15.80 -10.79 -25.83
N GLN A 215 -16.46 -9.65 -25.61
CA GLN A 215 -15.85 -8.45 -25.02
C GLN A 215 -15.24 -8.70 -23.64
N HIS A 216 -15.90 -9.49 -22.78
CA HIS A 216 -15.42 -9.81 -21.44
C HIS A 216 -14.29 -10.85 -21.48
N GLN A 217 -14.31 -11.75 -22.47
CA GLN A 217 -13.20 -12.69 -22.71
C GLN A 217 -11.92 -11.93 -23.09
N PHE A 218 -12.02 -10.98 -24.03
CA PHE A 218 -10.88 -10.16 -24.42
C PHE A 218 -10.36 -9.30 -23.26
N GLY A 219 -11.25 -8.73 -22.46
CA GLY A 219 -10.86 -8.01 -21.26
C GLY A 219 -10.14 -8.91 -20.26
N PHE A 220 -10.63 -10.11 -20.00
CA PHE A 220 -9.99 -11.06 -19.07
C PHE A 220 -8.58 -11.42 -19.54
N VAL A 221 -8.43 -11.79 -20.82
CA VAL A 221 -7.13 -12.11 -21.42
C VAL A 221 -6.18 -10.91 -21.35
N ALA A 222 -6.64 -9.70 -21.67
CA ALA A 222 -5.84 -8.49 -21.55
C ALA A 222 -5.34 -8.26 -20.11
N GLY A 223 -6.19 -8.50 -19.11
CA GLY A 223 -5.82 -8.40 -17.68
C GLY A 223 -4.76 -9.44 -17.27
N VAL A 224 -4.93 -10.70 -17.67
CA VAL A 224 -3.95 -11.78 -17.40
C VAL A 224 -2.61 -11.49 -18.07
N LEU A 225 -2.62 -11.03 -19.32
CA LEU A 225 -1.41 -10.65 -20.05
C LEU A 225 -0.72 -9.44 -19.40
N ALA A 226 -1.47 -8.42 -18.98
CA ALA A 226 -0.92 -7.27 -18.27
C ALA A 226 -0.22 -7.69 -16.97
N LEU A 227 -0.85 -8.58 -16.18
CA LEU A 227 -0.28 -9.14 -14.96
C LEU A 227 0.99 -9.95 -15.26
N GLY A 228 0.97 -10.78 -16.30
CA GLY A 228 2.13 -11.53 -16.77
C GLY A 228 3.32 -10.64 -17.16
N LEU A 229 3.07 -9.50 -17.82
CA LEU A 229 4.12 -8.57 -18.24
C LEU A 229 4.74 -7.78 -17.08
N ILE A 230 3.96 -7.42 -16.06
CA ILE A 230 4.49 -6.68 -14.89
C ILE A 230 5.19 -7.62 -13.88
N THR A 231 4.89 -8.92 -13.90
CA THR A 231 5.44 -9.92 -12.96
C THR A 231 6.98 -9.95 -12.96
N PRO A 232 7.68 -10.06 -14.11
CA PRO A 232 9.14 -10.01 -14.14
C PRO A 232 9.70 -8.70 -13.57
N ALA A 233 9.03 -7.56 -13.82
CA ALA A 233 9.47 -6.26 -13.31
C ALA A 233 9.34 -6.15 -11.78
N ALA A 234 8.31 -6.77 -11.21
CA ALA A 234 8.12 -6.84 -9.76
C ALA A 234 9.13 -7.81 -9.09
N LEU A 235 9.30 -9.01 -9.65
CA LEU A 235 10.23 -10.02 -9.12
C LEU A 235 11.70 -9.59 -9.20
N THR A 236 12.06 -8.75 -10.17
CA THR A 236 13.42 -8.22 -10.33
C THR A 236 13.67 -6.88 -9.61
N SER A 237 12.78 -6.50 -8.69
CA SER A 237 12.88 -5.24 -7.92
C SER A 237 13.92 -5.28 -6.77
N PHE A 238 14.59 -6.42 -6.55
CA PHE A 238 15.66 -6.59 -5.55
C PHE A 238 17.00 -6.00 -6.02
N ASP A 239 17.76 -5.38 -5.11
CA ASP A 239 19.06 -4.76 -5.40
C ASP A 239 20.10 -5.76 -5.96
N ASN A 240 20.03 -7.03 -5.55
CA ASN A 240 20.93 -8.08 -6.03
C ASN A 240 20.63 -8.49 -7.49
N LEU A 241 19.35 -8.60 -7.85
CA LEU A 241 18.94 -8.94 -9.22
C LEU A 241 19.18 -7.77 -10.18
N GLN A 242 19.06 -6.53 -9.71
CA GLN A 242 19.41 -5.35 -10.51
C GLN A 242 20.88 -5.37 -10.94
N LYS A 243 21.81 -5.71 -10.02
CA LYS A 243 23.25 -5.81 -10.33
C LYS A 243 23.55 -6.97 -11.28
N SER A 244 22.85 -8.09 -11.14
CA SER A 244 23.05 -9.28 -11.98
C SER A 244 22.48 -9.15 -13.40
N LEU A 245 21.39 -8.39 -13.60
CA LEU A 245 20.69 -8.31 -14.89
C LEU A 245 21.21 -7.21 -15.82
N GLY A 246 21.93 -6.21 -15.30
CA GLY A 246 22.57 -5.16 -16.10
C GLY A 246 21.65 -4.55 -17.17
N LYS A 247 21.99 -4.74 -18.45
CA LYS A 247 21.22 -4.21 -19.60
C LYS A 247 19.81 -4.83 -19.74
N ARG A 248 19.63 -6.11 -19.39
CA ARG A 248 18.32 -6.81 -19.44
C ARG A 248 17.33 -6.26 -18.42
N TRP A 249 17.83 -5.71 -17.31
CA TRP A 249 16.99 -5.05 -16.31
C TRP A 249 16.18 -3.88 -16.92
N ARG A 250 16.80 -3.11 -17.82
CA ARG A 250 16.12 -2.02 -18.53
C ARG A 250 15.02 -2.52 -19.47
N GLN A 251 15.24 -3.66 -20.13
CA GLN A 251 14.24 -4.29 -21.01
C GLN A 251 13.04 -4.80 -20.22
N ILE A 252 13.28 -5.43 -19.06
CA ILE A 252 12.21 -5.92 -18.18
C ILE A 252 11.33 -4.77 -17.69
N HIS A 253 11.93 -3.66 -17.25
CA HIS A 253 11.16 -2.46 -16.83
C HIS A 253 10.46 -1.74 -18.00
N LEU A 254 10.81 -2.05 -19.25
CA LEU A 254 10.11 -1.53 -20.43
C LEU A 254 8.78 -2.25 -20.64
N LEU A 255 8.65 -3.51 -20.20
CA LEU A 255 7.41 -4.29 -20.26
C LEU A 255 6.26 -3.69 -19.43
N SER A 256 6.57 -2.80 -18.47
CA SER A 256 5.55 -2.05 -17.74
C SER A 256 4.72 -1.11 -18.64
N VAL A 257 5.22 -0.73 -19.83
CA VAL A 257 4.47 0.08 -20.80
C VAL A 257 3.37 -0.70 -21.49
N PRO A 258 3.65 -1.85 -22.15
CA PRO A 258 2.59 -2.68 -22.70
C PRO A 258 1.67 -3.21 -21.60
N ALA A 259 2.16 -3.43 -20.37
CA ALA A 259 1.30 -3.77 -19.23
C ALA A 259 0.29 -2.65 -18.91
N LEU A 260 0.69 -1.37 -18.94
CA LEU A 260 -0.22 -0.25 -18.73
C LEU A 260 -1.28 -0.19 -19.83
N LEU A 261 -0.87 -0.34 -21.10
CA LEU A 261 -1.79 -0.36 -22.25
C LEU A 261 -2.83 -1.49 -22.15
N LEU A 262 -2.38 -2.70 -21.86
CA LEU A 262 -3.27 -3.85 -21.67
C LEU A 262 -4.18 -3.69 -20.45
N GLY A 263 -3.67 -3.12 -19.35
CA GLY A 263 -4.46 -2.79 -18.17
C GLY A 263 -5.53 -1.74 -18.44
N THR A 264 -5.23 -0.72 -19.24
CA THR A 264 -6.25 0.24 -19.69
C THR A 264 -7.28 -0.38 -20.63
N LEU A 265 -6.84 -1.25 -21.54
CA LEU A 265 -7.75 -1.98 -22.42
C LEU A 265 -8.69 -2.89 -21.61
N HIS A 266 -8.18 -3.56 -20.59
CA HIS A 266 -8.97 -4.36 -19.65
C HIS A 266 -10.08 -3.52 -18.99
N ILE A 267 -9.77 -2.31 -18.51
CA ILE A 267 -10.76 -1.40 -17.91
C ILE A 267 -11.78 -0.92 -18.95
N VAL A 268 -11.37 -0.66 -20.19
CA VAL A 268 -12.31 -0.22 -21.24
C VAL A 268 -13.27 -1.34 -21.64
N LEU A 269 -12.82 -2.60 -21.65
CA LEU A 269 -13.62 -3.75 -22.10
C LEU A 269 -14.55 -4.31 -21.02
N ILE A 270 -14.14 -4.29 -19.74
CA ILE A 270 -14.90 -4.88 -18.63
C ILE A 270 -15.43 -3.83 -17.66
N GLY A 271 -14.85 -2.63 -17.61
CA GLY A 271 -15.18 -1.60 -16.63
C GLY A 271 -16.62 -1.12 -16.73
N SER A 272 -17.34 -1.14 -15.61
CA SER A 272 -18.72 -0.69 -15.49
C SER A 272 -18.88 0.83 -15.65
N HIS A 273 -17.85 1.59 -15.30
CA HIS A 273 -17.89 3.05 -15.30
C HIS A 273 -17.14 3.64 -16.50
N GLN A 274 -17.90 3.95 -17.56
CA GLN A 274 -17.36 4.44 -18.83
C GLN A 274 -16.58 5.76 -18.69
N LEU A 275 -17.01 6.66 -17.79
CA LEU A 275 -16.28 7.91 -17.50
C LEU A 275 -14.87 7.64 -16.95
N GLN A 276 -14.73 6.68 -16.04
CA GLN A 276 -13.44 6.33 -15.42
C GLN A 276 -12.53 5.68 -16.46
N ALA A 277 -13.08 4.84 -17.34
CA ALA A 277 -12.34 4.25 -18.45
C ALA A 277 -11.79 5.32 -19.41
N VAL A 278 -12.58 6.34 -19.74
CA VAL A 278 -12.14 7.48 -20.57
C VAL A 278 -11.02 8.26 -19.88
N ILE A 279 -11.19 8.59 -18.59
CA ILE A 279 -10.16 9.32 -17.81
C ILE A 279 -8.85 8.55 -17.79
N VAL A 280 -8.88 7.25 -17.46
CA VAL A 280 -7.69 6.39 -17.41
C VAL A 280 -7.02 6.25 -18.79
N SER A 281 -7.81 6.21 -19.85
CA SER A 281 -7.31 6.19 -21.23
C SER A 281 -6.59 7.50 -21.60
N ILE A 282 -7.18 8.65 -21.26
CA ILE A 282 -6.55 9.97 -21.47
C ILE A 282 -5.25 10.07 -20.67
N ILE A 283 -5.26 9.67 -19.39
CA ILE A 283 -4.06 9.66 -18.54
C ILE A 283 -2.97 8.79 -19.18
N THR A 284 -3.33 7.60 -19.65
CA THR A 284 -2.37 6.69 -20.29
C THR A 284 -1.79 7.26 -21.57
N LEU A 285 -2.61 7.93 -22.39
CA LEU A 285 -2.14 8.65 -23.57
C LEU A 285 -1.15 9.76 -23.19
N ILE A 286 -1.46 10.58 -22.18
CA ILE A 286 -0.57 11.62 -21.67
C ILE A 286 0.76 11.01 -21.20
N VAL A 287 0.73 9.89 -20.46
CA VAL A 287 1.93 9.19 -19.98
C VAL A 287 2.81 8.73 -21.15
N LEU A 288 2.21 8.19 -22.21
CA LEU A 288 2.92 7.75 -23.41
C LEU A 288 3.51 8.93 -24.17
N LEU A 289 2.75 10.01 -24.35
CA LEU A 289 3.20 11.25 -24.98
C LEU A 289 4.39 11.86 -24.22
N VAL A 290 4.28 11.99 -22.90
CA VAL A 290 5.36 12.51 -22.04
C VAL A 290 6.61 11.61 -22.08
N ARG A 291 6.47 10.31 -22.38
CA ARG A 291 7.62 9.40 -22.56
C ARG A 291 8.18 9.40 -23.97
N TRP A 292 7.47 9.96 -24.96
CA TRP A 292 7.94 10.01 -26.34
C TRP A 292 9.03 11.08 -26.48
N ARG A 293 10.28 10.66 -26.73
CA ARG A 293 11.45 11.55 -26.91
C ARG A 293 11.22 12.70 -27.91
N PHE A 294 10.40 12.46 -28.94
CA PHE A 294 10.09 13.42 -30.00
C PHE A 294 9.31 14.66 -29.50
N LEU A 295 8.44 14.51 -28.50
CA LEU A 295 7.71 15.64 -27.93
C LEU A 295 8.60 16.61 -27.16
N TRP A 296 9.64 16.10 -26.50
CA TRP A 296 10.61 16.93 -25.80
C TRP A 296 11.51 17.70 -26.76
N SER A 297 11.80 17.15 -27.95
CA SER A 297 12.50 17.89 -29.00
C SER A 297 11.60 18.93 -29.68
N LEU A 298 10.30 18.63 -29.87
CA LEU A 298 9.32 19.58 -30.43
C LEU A 298 9.05 20.78 -29.49
N LEU A 299 9.06 20.54 -28.17
CA LEU A 299 8.87 21.57 -27.13
C LEU A 299 10.17 22.34 -26.80
N SER A 300 11.28 22.10 -27.48
CA SER A 300 12.61 22.70 -27.22
C SER A 300 13.15 22.54 -25.78
N LEU A 301 12.61 21.60 -25.01
CA LEU A 301 13.00 21.34 -23.62
C LEU A 301 14.11 20.28 -23.52
N GLU A 302 15.04 20.26 -24.48
CA GLU A 302 16.16 19.32 -24.53
C GLU A 302 17.06 19.43 -23.28
N LYS A 303 17.13 20.60 -22.64
CA LYS A 303 17.86 20.81 -21.37
C LYS A 303 17.34 19.98 -20.20
N PHE A 304 16.10 19.47 -20.27
CA PHE A 304 15.44 18.73 -19.19
C PHE A 304 15.49 17.21 -19.36
N TYR A 305 15.85 16.71 -20.54
CA TYR A 305 16.02 15.27 -20.80
C TYR A 305 17.49 14.88 -20.59
N LYS A 306 17.96 14.90 -19.33
CA LYS A 306 19.32 14.41 -19.03
C LYS A 306 19.36 12.88 -19.09
N GLU A 307 20.06 12.37 -20.10
CA GLU A 307 20.53 10.99 -20.16
C GLU A 307 21.70 10.79 -19.18
N SER A 308 21.46 9.97 -18.15
CA SER A 308 22.47 9.12 -17.50
C SER A 308 21.77 8.03 -16.71
#